data_AF-A0A2E2BY91-F1
#
_entry.id   AF-A0A2E2BY91-F1
#
_cell.length_a   1.000
_cell.length_b   1.000
_cell.length_c   1.000
_cell.angle_alpha   90.00
_cell.angle_beta   90.00
_cell.angle_gamma   90.00
#
_symmetry.space_group_name_H-M   'P 1'
#
loop_
_entity.id
_entity.type
_entity.pdbx_description
1 polymer ?
#
loop_
_entity_poly.entity_id
_entity_poly.type
_entity_poly.pdbx_seq_one_letter_code
_entity_poly.pdbx_strand_id
1 'polypeptide(L)'
;MTTARSKRFKGKVRDDYLELVMKFPLTSVHSEEDLVAAQEVMDGLLAQRKLSAGQELYLDALSDLVAAYEDEHYRILPASDAEMLRHLMNPEESISPILQNIIAQNLSTHYQ
;
A
#
# COMPACT_ATOMS: atom_id res chain seq x y z
N MET A 1 -10.86 -11.85 -21.81
CA MET A 1 -10.34 -13.23 -21.66
C MET A 1 -8.82 -13.15 -21.63
N THR A 2 -8.22 -13.07 -20.44
CA THR A 2 -6.77 -12.93 -20.29
C THR A 2 -6.11 -14.30 -20.36
N THR A 3 -5.15 -14.44 -21.27
CA THR A 3 -4.48 -15.71 -21.58
C THR A 3 -3.62 -16.17 -20.39
N ALA A 4 -3.69 -17.46 -20.08
CA ALA A 4 -3.09 -18.05 -18.88
C ALA A 4 -1.55 -17.90 -18.83
N ARG A 5 -1.01 -17.33 -17.74
CA ARG A 5 0.44 -17.29 -17.37
C ARG A 5 1.05 -18.69 -17.10
N SER A 6 0.45 -19.77 -17.60
CA SER A 6 0.71 -21.17 -17.22
C SER A 6 2.17 -21.63 -17.41
N LYS A 7 2.93 -21.05 -18.34
CA LYS A 7 4.34 -21.43 -18.54
C LYS A 7 5.30 -20.93 -17.45
N ARG A 8 4.98 -19.83 -16.75
CA ARG A 8 5.87 -19.22 -15.73
C ARG A 8 5.61 -19.75 -14.32
N PHE A 9 4.48 -20.42 -14.11
CA PHE A 9 4.04 -20.90 -12.81
C PHE A 9 4.42 -22.37 -12.58
N LYS A 10 5.72 -22.67 -12.53
CA LYS A 10 6.25 -24.04 -12.32
C LYS A 10 7.47 -24.03 -11.41
N GLY A 11 7.75 -25.18 -10.78
CA GLY A 11 8.92 -25.38 -9.93
C GLY A 11 8.99 -24.36 -8.79
N LYS A 12 10.19 -23.80 -8.56
CA LYS A 12 10.44 -22.85 -7.47
C LYS A 12 9.47 -21.65 -7.45
N VAL A 13 9.06 -21.14 -8.62
CA VAL A 13 8.10 -20.02 -8.70
C VAL A 13 6.76 -20.40 -8.07
N ARG A 14 6.27 -21.60 -8.38
CA ARG A 14 5.03 -22.12 -7.81
C ARG A 14 5.20 -22.36 -6.31
N ASP A 15 6.33 -22.95 -5.91
CA ASP A 15 6.54 -23.37 -4.53
C ASP A 15 6.66 -22.14 -3.61
N ASP A 16 7.43 -21.11 -3.99
CA ASP A 16 7.53 -19.84 -3.26
C ASP A 16 6.16 -19.11 -3.18
N TYR A 17 5.37 -19.15 -4.26
CA TYR A 17 4.03 -18.57 -4.29
C TYR A 17 3.08 -19.30 -3.33
N LEU A 18 3.05 -20.63 -3.40
CA LEU A 18 2.16 -21.44 -2.55
C LEU A 18 2.57 -21.38 -1.08
N GLU A 19 3.85 -21.20 -0.76
CA GLU A 19 4.29 -20.99 0.62
C GLU A 19 3.62 -19.75 1.23
N LEU A 20 3.50 -18.66 0.48
CA LEU A 20 2.81 -17.45 0.93
C LEU A 20 1.31 -17.66 1.04
N VAL A 21 0.68 -18.31 0.05
CA VAL A 21 -0.76 -18.64 0.08
C VAL A 21 -1.12 -19.49 1.30
N MET A 22 -0.23 -20.38 1.73
CA MET A 22 -0.44 -21.19 2.94
C MET A 22 -0.30 -20.39 4.24
N LYS A 23 0.45 -19.28 4.24
CA LYS A 23 0.60 -18.40 5.41
C LYS A 23 -0.52 -17.36 5.48
N PHE A 24 -0.89 -16.80 4.34
CA PHE A 24 -1.99 -15.86 4.18
C PHE A 24 -2.75 -16.18 2.88
N PRO A 25 -3.96 -16.72 2.96
CA PRO A 25 -4.74 -17.06 1.77
C PRO A 25 -5.14 -15.82 0.97
N LEU A 26 -5.07 -15.91 -0.36
CA LEU A 26 -5.57 -14.87 -1.28
C LEU A 26 -7.08 -14.98 -1.42
N THR A 27 -7.80 -14.67 -0.34
CA THR A 27 -9.26 -14.49 -0.33
C THR A 27 -9.62 -13.02 -0.47
N SER A 28 -10.85 -12.74 -0.91
CA SER A 28 -11.35 -11.38 -0.99
C SER A 28 -11.25 -10.65 0.36
N VAL A 29 -10.85 -9.38 0.31
CA VAL A 29 -10.80 -8.47 1.46
C VAL A 29 -12.21 -7.91 1.67
N HIS A 30 -12.81 -8.14 2.83
CA HIS A 30 -14.20 -7.74 3.11
C HIS A 30 -14.35 -6.83 4.33
N SER A 31 -13.28 -6.63 5.11
CA SER A 31 -13.28 -5.76 6.26
C SER A 31 -11.98 -4.96 6.38
N GLU A 32 -11.99 -3.97 7.26
CA GLU A 32 -10.81 -3.17 7.58
C GLU A 32 -9.73 -4.03 8.24
N GLU A 33 -10.12 -5.03 9.05
CA GLU A 33 -9.17 -5.97 9.65
C GLU A 33 -8.49 -6.84 8.58
N ASP A 34 -9.23 -7.28 7.56
CA ASP A 34 -8.65 -8.00 6.42
C ASP A 34 -7.68 -7.09 5.64
N LEU A 35 -8.03 -5.82 5.46
CA LEU A 35 -7.18 -4.83 4.78
C LEU A 35 -5.87 -4.62 5.55
N VAL A 36 -5.93 -4.41 6.87
CA VAL A 36 -4.75 -4.25 7.72
C VAL A 36 -3.86 -5.49 7.65
N ALA A 37 -4.43 -6.69 7.76
CA ALA A 37 -3.66 -7.93 7.67
C ALA A 37 -2.99 -8.11 6.29
N ALA A 38 -3.69 -7.75 5.21
CA ALA A 38 -3.13 -7.75 3.86
C ALA A 38 -1.97 -6.75 3.73
N GLN A 39 -2.12 -5.54 4.28
CA GLN A 39 -1.08 -4.49 4.30
C GLN A 39 0.17 -4.94 5.06
N GLU A 40 0.03 -5.60 6.21
CA GLU A 40 1.17 -6.14 6.96
C GLU A 40 1.97 -7.17 6.14
N VAL A 41 1.28 -8.02 5.38
CA VAL A 41 1.93 -8.99 4.48
C VAL A 41 2.66 -8.27 3.35
N MET A 42 2.03 -7.25 2.73
CA MET A 42 2.66 -6.45 1.68
C MET A 42 3.91 -5.72 2.19
N ASP A 43 3.84 -5.08 3.36
CA ASP A 43 4.96 -4.39 3.98
C ASP A 43 6.14 -5.34 4.24
N GLY A 44 5.86 -6.54 4.76
CA GLY A 44 6.86 -7.57 4.97
C GLY A 44 7.53 -8.07 3.68
N LEU A 45 6.82 -8.07 2.55
CA LEU A 45 7.38 -8.38 1.23
C LEU A 45 8.18 -7.20 0.68
N LEU A 46 7.65 -5.98 0.75
CA LEU A 46 8.29 -4.77 0.23
C LEU A 46 9.55 -4.35 1.00
N ALA A 47 9.66 -4.74 2.28
CA ALA A 47 10.87 -4.54 3.07
C ALA A 47 12.06 -5.42 2.60
N GLN A 48 11.82 -6.44 1.77
CA GLN A 48 12.87 -7.34 1.29
C GLN A 48 13.68 -6.67 0.16
N ARG A 49 15.01 -6.83 0.20
CA ARG A 49 15.90 -6.29 -0.84
C ARG A 49 15.63 -6.87 -2.24
N LYS A 50 15.12 -8.09 -2.32
CA LYS A 50 14.82 -8.79 -3.57
C LYS A 50 13.74 -9.83 -3.33
N LEU A 51 12.70 -9.78 -4.15
CA LEU A 51 11.65 -10.79 -4.19
C LEU A 51 12.01 -11.90 -5.19
N SER A 52 11.54 -13.10 -4.92
CA SER A 52 11.50 -14.17 -5.90
C SER A 52 10.35 -13.94 -6.87
N ALA A 53 10.42 -14.53 -8.07
CA ALA A 53 9.32 -14.43 -9.03
C ALA A 53 7.99 -15.02 -8.51
N GLY A 54 8.02 -15.96 -7.55
CA GLY A 54 6.81 -16.47 -6.91
C GLY A 54 6.22 -15.46 -5.92
N GLN A 55 7.08 -14.79 -5.15
CA GLN A 55 6.68 -13.73 -4.22
C GLN A 55 6.16 -12.49 -4.97
N GLU A 56 6.77 -12.11 -6.10
CA GLU A 56 6.27 -11.04 -6.98
C GLU A 56 4.87 -11.38 -7.51
N LEU A 57 4.65 -12.61 -8.01
CA LEU A 57 3.32 -13.04 -8.47
C LEU A 57 2.26 -13.04 -7.37
N TYR A 58 2.66 -13.36 -6.15
CA TYR A 58 1.79 -13.30 -4.98
C TYR A 58 1.45 -11.85 -4.63
N LEU A 59 2.47 -10.98 -4.58
CA LEU A 59 2.29 -9.55 -4.28
C LEU A 59 1.41 -8.86 -5.33
N ASP A 60 1.60 -9.16 -6.62
CA ASP A 60 0.72 -8.70 -7.71
C ASP A 60 -0.76 -9.01 -7.38
N ALA A 61 -1.05 -10.29 -7.07
CA ALA A 61 -2.41 -10.73 -6.82
C ALA A 61 -3.00 -10.15 -5.53
N LEU A 62 -2.20 -10.03 -4.47
CA LEU A 62 -2.64 -9.41 -3.22
C LEU A 62 -2.95 -7.91 -3.42
N SER A 63 -2.13 -7.22 -4.21
CA SER A 63 -2.34 -5.81 -4.55
C SER A 63 -3.66 -5.60 -5.30
N ASP A 64 -3.98 -6.49 -6.24
CA ASP A 64 -5.27 -6.45 -6.97
C ASP A 64 -6.47 -6.61 -6.00
N LEU A 65 -6.36 -7.47 -4.98
CA LEU A 65 -7.42 -7.68 -3.99
C LEU A 65 -7.62 -6.47 -3.07
N VAL A 66 -6.53 -5.88 -2.60
CA VAL A 66 -6.56 -4.67 -1.77
C VAL A 66 -7.13 -3.49 -2.56
N ALA A 67 -6.66 -3.28 -3.79
CA ALA A 67 -7.15 -2.22 -4.66
C ALA A 67 -8.67 -2.33 -4.92
N ALA A 68 -9.18 -3.55 -5.09
CA ALA A 68 -10.61 -3.77 -5.27
C ALA A 68 -11.43 -3.35 -4.02
N TYR A 69 -10.95 -3.64 -2.82
CA TYR A 69 -11.60 -3.20 -1.58
C TYR A 69 -11.53 -1.67 -1.42
N GLU A 70 -10.36 -1.07 -1.66
CA GLU A 70 -10.16 0.37 -1.54
C GLU A 70 -10.97 1.17 -2.55
N ASP A 71 -11.14 0.69 -3.79
CA ASP A 71 -11.96 1.38 -4.80
C ASP A 71 -13.46 1.39 -4.43
N GLU A 72 -13.90 0.39 -3.67
CA GLU A 72 -15.26 0.32 -3.12
C GLU A 72 -15.43 1.22 -1.89
N HIS A 73 -14.46 1.21 -0.97
CA HIS A 73 -14.60 1.82 0.37
C HIS A 73 -13.98 3.23 0.50
N TYR A 74 -12.93 3.51 -0.27
CA TYR A 74 -12.11 4.72 -0.21
C TYR A 74 -12.04 5.42 -1.56
N ARG A 75 -13.20 5.69 -2.15
CA ARG A 75 -13.28 6.44 -3.41
C ARG A 75 -12.62 7.80 -3.28
N ILE A 76 -11.49 7.96 -3.97
CA ILE A 76 -10.87 9.27 -4.15
C ILE A 76 -11.77 10.07 -5.08
N LEU A 77 -12.57 10.97 -4.50
CA LEU A 77 -13.31 11.94 -5.30
C LEU A 77 -12.30 12.79 -6.08
N PRO A 78 -12.56 13.08 -7.37
CA PRO A 78 -11.71 14.01 -8.09
C PRO A 78 -11.68 15.33 -7.32
N ALA A 79 -10.49 15.69 -6.85
CA ALA A 79 -10.29 16.99 -6.22
C ALA A 79 -10.76 18.05 -7.20
N SER A 80 -11.58 18.98 -6.73
CA SER A 80 -11.91 20.14 -7.56
C SER A 80 -10.62 20.87 -7.94
N ASP A 81 -10.57 21.48 -9.13
CA ASP A 81 -9.38 22.24 -9.58
C ASP A 81 -8.92 23.26 -8.52
N ALA A 82 -9.86 23.78 -7.73
CA ALA A 82 -9.61 24.67 -6.60
C ALA A 82 -8.90 23.98 -5.41
N GLU A 83 -9.21 22.73 -5.09
CA GLU A 83 -8.54 21.96 -4.04
C GLU A 83 -7.13 21.57 -4.45
N MET A 84 -6.92 21.17 -5.71
CA MET A 84 -5.58 20.93 -6.25
C MET A 84 -4.72 22.20 -6.21
N LEU A 85 -5.27 23.34 -6.62
CA LEU A 85 -4.56 24.62 -6.56
C LEU A 85 -4.23 25.02 -5.11
N ARG A 86 -5.14 24.79 -4.16
CA ARG A 86 -4.85 25.00 -2.72
C ARG A 86 -3.71 24.10 -2.23
N HIS A 87 -3.69 22.82 -2.63
CA HIS A 87 -2.64 21.88 -2.26
C HIS A 87 -1.27 22.27 -2.84
N LEU A 88 -1.26 22.82 -4.05
CA LEU A 88 -0.04 23.32 -4.70
C LEU A 88 0.45 24.66 -4.13
N MET A 89 -0.48 25.50 -3.65
CA MET A 89 -0.16 26.82 -3.09
C MET A 89 0.22 26.77 -1.61
N ASN A 90 -0.21 25.75 -0.87
CA ASN A 90 0.07 25.58 0.56
C ASN A 90 0.69 24.20 0.85
N PRO A 91 2.00 24.01 0.62
CA PRO A 91 2.68 22.74 0.93
C PRO A 91 2.71 22.40 2.44
N GLU A 92 2.48 23.39 3.31
CA GLU A 92 2.49 23.23 4.78
C GLU A 92 1.27 22.48 5.34
N GLU A 93 0.21 22.28 4.55
CA GLU A 93 -0.98 21.54 4.98
C GLU A 93 -0.75 20.00 4.97
N SER A 94 0.37 19.57 4.40
CA SER A 94 0.84 18.17 4.35
C SER A 94 2.01 17.91 5.33
N ILE A 95 2.06 18.65 6.44
CA ILE A 95 3.09 18.44 7.48
C ILE A 95 2.42 17.87 8.72
N SER A 96 2.80 16.62 9.06
CA SER A 96 2.33 15.89 10.24
C SER A 96 2.25 16.79 11.49
N PRO A 97 1.19 16.70 12.31
CA PRO A 97 1.02 17.54 13.50
C PRO A 97 2.19 17.44 14.49
N ILE A 98 2.95 16.33 14.45
CA ILE A 98 4.19 16.16 15.22
C ILE A 98 5.27 17.15 14.76
N LEU A 99 5.42 17.34 13.44
CA LEU A 99 6.41 18.24 12.87
C LEU A 99 6.03 19.72 13.08
N GLN A 100 4.72 20.05 13.03
CA GLN A 100 4.27 21.40 13.38
C GLN A 100 4.59 21.78 14.84
N ASN A 101 4.42 20.83 15.77
CA ASN A 101 4.75 21.06 17.18
C ASN A 101 6.26 21.22 17.39
N ILE A 102 7.10 20.46 16.68
CA ILE A 102 8.56 20.59 16.75
C ILE A 102 9.03 21.93 16.17
N ILE A 103 8.44 22.40 15.08
CA ILE A 103 8.76 23.70 14.47
C ILE A 103 8.32 24.85 15.39
N ALA A 104 7.12 24.78 15.96
CA ALA A 104 6.60 25.79 16.89
C ALA A 104 7.44 25.89 18.19
N GLN A 105 7.92 24.75 18.71
CA GLN A 105 8.81 24.71 19.88
C GLN A 105 10.20 25.31 19.57
N ASN A 106 10.77 25.04 18.39
CA ASN A 106 12.07 25.59 18.02
C ASN A 106 12.05 27.10 17.75
N LEU A 107 10.94 27.63 17.23
CA LEU A 107 10.79 29.08 16.99
C LEU A 107 10.58 29.88 18.28
N SER A 108 10.03 29.26 19.33
CA SER A 108 9.82 29.91 20.64
C SER A 108 11.11 30.02 21.46
N THR A 109 12.08 29.14 21.24
CA THR A 109 13.38 29.16 21.96
C THR A 109 14.35 30.22 21.42
N HIS A 110 14.03 30.85 20.27
CA HIS A 110 14.89 31.86 19.64
C HIS A 110 14.48 33.33 19.92
N TYR A 111 13.44 33.53 20.75
CA TYR A 111 12.96 34.84 21.21
C TYR A 111 12.88 34.92 22.75
N GLN A 112 13.95 34.51 23.44
CA GLN A 112 14.32 35.02 24.76
C GLN A 112 15.79 35.39 24.81
#